data_AF-A0A9D2CTG0-F1
#
_entry.id   AF-A0A9D2CTG0-F1
#
_cell.length_a   1.000
_cell.length_b   1.000
_cell.length_c   1.000
_cell.angle_alpha   90.00
_cell.angle_beta   90.00
_cell.angle_gamma   90.00
#
_symmetry.space_group_name_H-M   'P 1'
#
loop_
_entity.id
_entity.type
_entity.pdbx_description
1 polymer ?
#
loop_
_entity_poly.entity_id
_entity_poly.type
_entity_poly.pdbx_seq_one_letter_code
_entity_poly.pdbx_strand_id
1 'polypeptide(L)'
;MYPKTMISTGMFALYLVLAFLSCGTMLLIPHVNPYVGVGVGAGICIVLTVLTAVGSAQEWRHAFVPIAAGNGIGSGIALSSLFVFLGHAPAVTDYLIAFALLLAAFLLYCLLTYLPFVRRYPVPCMIVYAVLACAGYIVLVCLAYSCAFLITAIFLLPFIGFFVSIARRAEFPARQLEHVAGASCFSVAVVVILILLIISQGEASDGMSDILPTDLYGGGKRKYNPYDFDL
;
A
#
# COMPACT_ATOMS: atom_id res chain seq x y z
N MET A 1 8.41 1.24 24.85
CA MET A 1 8.47 0.93 23.40
C MET A 1 9.70 1.65 22.83
N TYR A 2 10.56 1.02 22.03
CA TYR A 2 11.74 1.74 21.51
C TYR A 2 11.28 2.92 20.64
N PRO A 3 11.91 4.10 20.72
CA PRO A 3 11.49 5.28 19.96
C PRO A 3 11.47 4.99 18.44
N LYS A 4 12.33 4.09 17.96
CA LYS A 4 12.42 3.67 16.55
C LYS A 4 11.20 2.87 16.08
N THR A 5 10.73 1.94 16.91
CA THR A 5 9.54 1.13 16.58
C THR A 5 8.28 1.99 16.62
N MET A 6 8.21 2.96 17.54
CA MET A 6 7.10 3.93 17.60
C MET A 6 7.04 4.80 16.35
N ILE A 7 8.17 5.38 15.92
CA ILE A 7 8.24 6.20 14.71
C ILE A 7 7.80 5.38 13.49
N SER A 8 8.39 4.19 13.29
CA SER A 8 8.08 3.38 12.11
C SER A 8 6.61 2.93 12.08
N THR A 9 6.06 2.54 13.23
CA THR A 9 4.64 2.14 13.34
C THR A 9 3.71 3.31 13.11
N GLY A 10 3.99 4.47 13.74
CA GLY A 10 3.17 5.67 13.57
C GLY A 10 3.16 6.18 12.13
N MET A 11 4.31 6.15 11.47
CA MET A 11 4.43 6.56 10.06
C MET A 11 3.78 5.55 9.10
N PHE A 12 3.87 4.25 9.38
CA PHE A 12 3.17 3.24 8.59
C PHE A 12 1.64 3.36 8.74
N ALA A 13 1.15 3.57 9.97
CA ALA A 13 -0.26 3.82 10.21
C ALA A 13 -0.74 5.09 9.51
N LEU A 14 0.01 6.19 9.61
CA LEU A 14 -0.28 7.45 8.89
C LEU A 14 -0.34 7.23 7.38
N TYR A 15 0.64 6.50 6.81
CA TYR A 15 0.68 6.17 5.40
C TYR A 15 -0.57 5.39 4.94
N LEU A 16 -0.96 4.35 5.68
CA LEU A 16 -2.17 3.56 5.36
C LEU A 16 -3.45 4.40 5.48
N VAL A 17 -3.60 5.19 6.54
CA VAL A 17 -4.78 6.06 6.73
C VAL A 17 -4.91 7.02 5.55
N LEU A 18 -3.82 7.68 5.16
CA LEU A 18 -3.83 8.62 4.04
C LEU A 18 -4.07 7.93 2.70
N ALA A 19 -3.54 6.72 2.50
CA ALA A 19 -3.81 5.93 1.30
C ALA A 19 -5.28 5.55 1.19
N PHE A 20 -5.89 5.04 2.26
CA PHE A 20 -7.29 4.62 2.22
C PHE A 20 -8.24 5.82 2.14
N LEU A 21 -7.94 6.90 2.85
CA LEU A 21 -8.73 8.13 2.77
C LEU A 21 -8.68 8.73 1.37
N SER A 22 -7.49 8.85 0.78
CA SER A 22 -7.34 9.42 -0.57
C SER A 22 -7.94 8.53 -1.66
N CYS A 23 -7.86 7.20 -1.53
CA CYS A 23 -8.56 6.27 -2.42
C CYS A 23 -10.07 6.49 -2.35
N GLY A 24 -10.65 6.48 -1.13
CA GLY A 24 -12.07 6.71 -0.92
C GLY A 24 -12.55 8.06 -1.47
N THR A 25 -11.80 9.14 -1.23
CA THR A 25 -12.17 10.48 -1.73
C THR A 25 -12.06 10.59 -3.24
N MET A 26 -11.06 9.95 -3.87
CA MET A 26 -10.92 9.97 -5.32
C MET A 26 -12.02 9.18 -6.02
N LEU A 27 -12.54 8.10 -5.41
CA LEU A 27 -13.66 7.36 -5.97
C LEU A 27 -14.98 8.13 -5.96
N LEU A 28 -15.12 9.16 -5.13
CA LEU A 28 -16.28 10.08 -5.18
C LEU A 28 -16.27 10.99 -6.41
N ILE A 29 -15.10 11.16 -7.04
CA ILE A 29 -14.97 11.97 -8.25
C ILE A 29 -15.29 11.06 -9.45
N PRO A 30 -16.25 11.41 -10.32
CA PRO A 30 -16.56 10.61 -11.49
C PRO A 30 -15.36 10.59 -12.44
N HIS A 31 -14.60 9.50 -12.42
CA HIS A 31 -13.46 9.29 -13.30
C HIS A 31 -13.86 8.40 -14.47
N VAL A 32 -13.63 8.90 -15.69
CA VAL A 32 -13.92 8.17 -16.93
C VAL A 32 -12.72 7.31 -17.37
N ASN A 33 -11.51 7.58 -16.84
CA ASN A 33 -10.27 6.94 -17.28
C ASN A 33 -9.51 6.34 -16.08
N PRO A 34 -9.28 5.01 -16.06
CA PRO A 34 -8.58 4.32 -14.97
C PRO A 34 -7.10 4.71 -14.89
N TYR A 35 -6.48 5.29 -15.91
CA TYR A 35 -5.07 5.66 -15.88
C TYR A 35 -4.76 6.97 -15.15
N VAL A 36 -5.78 7.78 -14.86
CA VAL A 36 -5.57 9.12 -14.26
C VAL A 36 -4.95 9.00 -12.87
N GLY A 37 -5.49 8.13 -12.01
CA GLY A 37 -4.98 7.99 -10.65
C GLY A 37 -3.58 7.37 -10.62
N VAL A 38 -3.29 6.40 -11.50
CA VAL A 38 -1.94 5.83 -11.66
C VAL A 38 -0.95 6.92 -12.10
N GLY A 39 -1.32 7.76 -13.08
CA GLY A 39 -0.49 8.88 -13.53
C GLY A 39 -0.20 9.90 -12.44
N VAL A 40 -1.22 10.30 -11.67
CA VAL A 40 -1.05 11.22 -10.54
C VAL A 40 -0.19 10.59 -9.44
N GLY A 41 -0.45 9.32 -9.09
CA GLY A 41 0.34 8.59 -8.11
C GLY A 41 1.81 8.44 -8.51
N ALA A 42 2.08 8.16 -9.79
CA ALA A 42 3.44 8.11 -10.34
C ALA A 42 4.14 9.46 -10.27
N GLY A 43 3.44 10.54 -10.63
CA GLY A 43 3.97 11.91 -10.52
C GLY A 43 4.35 12.28 -9.09
N ILE A 44 3.46 11.99 -8.12
CA ILE A 44 3.73 12.18 -6.69
C ILE A 44 4.95 11.37 -6.26
N CYS A 45 5.03 10.10 -6.65
CA CYS A 45 6.17 9.23 -6.34
C CYS A 45 7.50 9.84 -6.82
N ILE A 46 7.56 10.33 -8.06
CA ILE A 46 8.77 10.92 -8.64
C ILE A 46 9.18 12.18 -7.85
N VAL A 47 8.25 13.11 -7.64
CA VAL A 47 8.51 14.37 -6.93
C VAL A 47 9.00 14.10 -5.50
N LEU A 48 8.32 13.21 -4.77
CA LEU A 48 8.68 12.90 -3.39
C LEU A 48 9.97 12.10 -3.28
N THR A 49 10.30 11.27 -4.27
CA THR A 49 11.60 10.59 -4.34
C THR A 49 12.74 11.59 -4.51
N VAL A 50 12.59 12.58 -5.40
CA VAL A 50 13.57 13.67 -5.58
C VAL A 50 13.71 14.47 -4.29
N LEU A 51 12.60 14.85 -3.66
CA LEU A 51 12.63 15.58 -2.38
C LEU A 51 13.27 14.76 -1.25
N THR A 52 13.10 13.43 -1.25
CA THR A 52 13.78 12.56 -0.28
C THR A 52 15.29 12.57 -0.50
N ALA A 53 15.74 12.49 -1.76
CA ALA A 53 17.16 12.52 -2.10
C ALA A 53 17.81 13.88 -1.74
N VAL A 54 17.15 14.99 -2.11
CA VAL A 54 17.60 16.35 -1.76
C VAL A 54 17.58 16.57 -0.25
N GLY A 55 16.50 16.16 0.41
CA GLY A 55 16.35 16.30 1.86
C GLY A 55 17.35 15.48 2.66
N SER A 56 17.77 14.32 2.15
CA SER A 56 18.90 13.55 2.72
C SER A 56 20.22 14.30 2.55
N ALA A 57 20.50 14.84 1.35
CA ALA A 57 21.73 15.58 1.07
C ALA A 57 21.86 16.91 1.84
N GLN A 58 20.74 17.57 2.14
CA GLN A 58 20.70 18.86 2.84
C GLN A 58 20.28 18.76 4.32
N GLU A 59 20.13 17.54 4.84
CA GLU A 59 19.66 17.24 6.21
C GLU A 59 18.32 17.89 6.59
N TRP A 60 17.37 17.98 5.65
CA TRP A 60 16.03 18.56 5.87
C TRP A 60 15.10 17.60 6.59
N ARG A 61 15.42 17.30 7.85
CA ARG A 61 14.75 16.29 8.67
C ARG A 61 13.24 16.55 8.87
N HIS A 62 12.82 17.81 8.82
CA HIS A 62 11.40 18.20 8.92
C HIS A 62 10.58 17.80 7.68
N ALA A 63 11.22 17.55 6.53
CA ALA A 63 10.54 17.20 5.29
C ALA A 63 10.16 15.70 5.20
N PHE A 64 10.73 14.82 6.02
CA PHE A 64 10.50 13.37 5.91
C PHE A 64 9.08 12.94 6.31
N VAL A 65 8.44 13.65 7.23
CA VAL A 65 7.04 13.40 7.60
C VAL A 65 6.09 13.76 6.45
N PRO A 66 6.12 14.97 5.86
CA PRO A 66 5.26 15.29 4.73
C PRO A 66 5.56 14.43 3.49
N ILE A 67 6.80 13.97 3.29
CA ILE A 67 7.13 12.99 2.24
C ILE A 67 6.34 11.70 2.42
N ALA A 68 6.40 11.08 3.60
CA ALA A 68 5.67 9.83 3.84
C ALA A 68 4.16 10.02 3.74
N ALA A 69 3.64 11.16 4.20
CA ALA A 69 2.23 11.51 4.07
C ALA A 69 1.81 11.65 2.60
N GLY A 70 2.56 12.41 1.81
CA GLY A 70 2.32 12.58 0.39
C GLY A 70 2.41 11.25 -0.38
N ASN A 71 3.33 10.37 0.02
CA ASN A 71 3.45 9.03 -0.55
C ASN A 71 2.22 8.16 -0.23
N GLY A 72 1.67 8.27 0.99
CA GLY A 72 0.40 7.63 1.33
C GLY A 72 -0.72 8.10 0.42
N ILE A 73 -0.86 9.41 0.25
CA ILE A 73 -1.85 10.02 -0.66
C ILE A 73 -1.65 9.52 -2.10
N GLY A 74 -0.43 9.55 -2.63
CA GLY A 74 -0.13 9.07 -3.98
C GLY A 74 -0.47 7.59 -4.18
N SER A 75 -0.27 6.76 -3.16
CA SER A 75 -0.62 5.34 -3.20
C SER A 75 -2.13 5.11 -3.23
N GLY A 76 -2.89 5.91 -2.47
CA GLY A 76 -4.35 5.83 -2.49
C GLY A 76 -4.97 6.34 -3.79
N ILE A 77 -4.42 7.42 -4.36
CA ILE A 77 -4.83 7.93 -5.68
C ILE A 77 -4.49 6.90 -6.78
N ALA A 78 -3.35 6.21 -6.70
CA ALA A 78 -3.07 5.09 -7.59
C ALA A 78 -4.10 3.97 -7.36
N LEU A 79 -4.38 3.60 -6.11
CA LEU A 79 -5.34 2.54 -5.76
C LEU A 79 -6.75 2.78 -6.30
N SER A 80 -7.22 4.03 -6.31
CA SER A 80 -8.56 4.32 -6.87
C SER A 80 -8.67 3.93 -8.35
N SER A 81 -7.58 3.97 -9.10
CA SER A 81 -7.54 3.55 -10.50
C SER A 81 -7.90 2.09 -10.71
N LEU A 82 -7.47 1.22 -9.77
CA LEU A 82 -7.82 -0.19 -9.80
C LEU A 82 -9.33 -0.38 -9.62
N PHE A 83 -9.95 0.34 -8.70
CA PHE A 83 -11.37 0.23 -8.43
C PHE A 83 -12.25 0.86 -9.51
N VAL A 84 -11.75 1.92 -10.16
CA VAL A 84 -12.36 2.45 -11.40
C VAL A 84 -12.30 1.41 -12.52
N PHE A 85 -11.16 0.73 -12.70
CA PHE A 85 -11.00 -0.34 -13.68
C PHE A 85 -11.92 -1.54 -13.39
N LEU A 86 -12.01 -1.97 -12.13
CA LEU A 86 -12.88 -3.08 -11.71
C LEU A 86 -14.37 -2.70 -11.71
N GLY A 87 -14.72 -1.41 -11.84
CA GLY A 87 -16.10 -0.94 -11.79
C GLY A 87 -16.79 -1.11 -10.43
N HIS A 88 -16.02 -1.35 -9.36
CA HIS A 88 -16.54 -1.64 -8.02
C HIS A 88 -15.79 -0.83 -6.96
N ALA A 89 -16.51 -0.02 -6.19
CA ALA A 89 -15.95 0.71 -5.07
C ALA A 89 -16.00 -0.15 -3.79
N PRO A 90 -14.88 -0.34 -3.09
CA PRO A 90 -14.86 -1.10 -1.85
C PRO A 90 -15.59 -0.35 -0.74
N ALA A 91 -16.22 -1.10 0.16
CA ALA A 91 -16.91 -0.52 1.30
C ALA A 91 -15.92 0.05 2.32
N VAL A 92 -16.36 0.99 3.15
CA VAL A 92 -15.54 1.53 4.25
C VAL A 92 -15.02 0.41 5.16
N THR A 93 -15.83 -0.63 5.37
CA THR A 93 -15.46 -1.82 6.14
C THR A 93 -14.27 -2.57 5.54
N ASP A 94 -14.14 -2.62 4.21
CA ASP A 94 -13.01 -3.30 3.55
C ASP A 94 -11.68 -2.60 3.83
N TYR A 95 -11.68 -1.26 3.80
CA TYR A 95 -10.50 -0.47 4.17
C TYR A 95 -10.14 -0.65 5.65
N LEU A 96 -11.14 -0.72 6.54
CA LEU A 96 -10.91 -0.94 7.97
C LEU A 96 -10.35 -2.33 8.26
N ILE A 97 -10.85 -3.38 7.58
CA ILE A 97 -10.34 -4.74 7.70
C ILE A 97 -8.90 -4.80 7.18
N ALA A 98 -8.63 -4.26 5.99
CA ALA A 98 -7.28 -4.22 5.43
C ALA A 98 -6.30 -3.46 6.33
N PHE A 99 -6.73 -2.31 6.88
CA PHE A 99 -5.97 -1.54 7.86
C PHE A 99 -5.65 -2.38 9.09
N ALA A 100 -6.66 -3.01 9.69
CA ALA A 100 -6.50 -3.81 10.89
C ALA A 100 -5.54 -5.00 10.66
N LEU A 101 -5.66 -5.71 9.53
CA LEU A 101 -4.81 -6.84 9.20
C LEU A 101 -3.36 -6.43 9.01
N LEU A 102 -3.10 -5.40 8.20
CA LEU A 102 -1.74 -4.91 7.93
C LEU A 102 -1.11 -4.33 9.20
N LEU A 103 -1.87 -3.57 9.99
CA LEU A 103 -1.37 -2.97 11.23
C LEU A 103 -1.12 -4.04 12.30
N ALA A 104 -2.02 -5.03 12.45
CA ALA A 104 -1.83 -6.13 13.39
C ALA A 104 -0.59 -6.96 13.03
N ALA A 105 -0.41 -7.28 11.75
CA ALA A 105 0.79 -7.96 11.28
C ALA A 105 2.04 -7.09 11.49
N PHE A 106 1.95 -5.76 11.40
CA PHE A 106 3.09 -4.88 11.68
C PHE A 106 3.44 -4.86 13.17
N LEU A 107 2.43 -4.71 14.02
CA LEU A 107 2.55 -4.67 15.46
C LEU A 107 3.07 -6.00 16.02
N LEU A 108 2.63 -7.13 15.48
CA LEU A 108 3.08 -8.46 15.90
C LEU A 108 4.60 -8.60 15.73
N TYR A 109 5.14 -8.21 14.57
CA TYR A 109 6.59 -8.22 14.38
C TYR A 109 7.30 -7.23 15.30
N CYS A 110 6.77 -6.02 15.44
CA CYS A 110 7.30 -5.05 16.42
C CYS A 110 7.36 -5.66 17.83
N LEU A 111 6.38 -6.47 18.22
CA LEU A 111 6.38 -7.21 19.49
C LEU A 111 7.46 -8.32 19.50
N LEU A 112 7.65 -9.03 18.41
CA LEU A 112 8.72 -10.04 18.29
C LEU A 112 10.12 -9.44 18.44
N THR A 113 10.33 -8.17 18.04
CA THR A 113 11.63 -7.49 18.25
C THR A 113 12.00 -7.29 19.73
N TYR A 114 11.10 -7.53 20.68
CA TYR A 114 11.44 -7.55 22.09
C TYR A 114 12.19 -8.82 22.52
N LEU A 115 12.08 -9.90 21.75
CA LEU A 115 12.77 -11.15 22.05
C LEU A 115 14.28 -11.01 21.80
N PRO A 116 15.13 -11.48 22.73
CA PRO A 116 16.58 -11.37 22.60
C PRO A 116 17.12 -12.08 21.36
N PHE A 117 16.49 -13.19 20.97
CA PHE A 117 16.82 -13.93 19.75
C PHE A 117 16.65 -13.08 18.48
N VAL A 118 15.49 -12.41 18.34
CA VAL A 118 15.17 -11.57 17.17
C VAL A 118 16.12 -10.37 17.09
N ARG A 119 16.49 -9.79 18.23
CA ARG A 119 17.47 -8.68 18.26
C ARG A 119 18.87 -9.11 17.82
N ARG A 120 19.26 -10.34 18.13
CA ARG A 120 20.57 -10.89 17.77
C ARG A 120 20.66 -11.20 16.28
N TYR A 121 19.56 -11.60 15.67
CA TYR A 121 19.47 -12.00 14.26
C TYR A 121 18.29 -11.33 13.53
N PRO A 122 18.29 -10.01 13.37
CA PRO A 122 17.12 -9.27 12.90
C PRO A 122 16.76 -9.57 11.44
N VAL A 123 17.77 -9.68 10.55
CA VAL A 123 17.57 -9.93 9.12
C VAL A 123 16.93 -11.29 8.83
N PRO A 124 17.46 -12.43 9.33
CA PRO A 124 16.83 -13.73 9.06
C PRO A 124 15.45 -13.84 9.72
N CYS A 125 15.26 -13.29 10.92
CA CYS A 125 13.93 -13.27 11.55
C CYS A 125 12.92 -12.46 10.73
N MET A 126 13.33 -11.34 10.14
CA MET A 126 12.50 -10.54 9.23
C MET A 126 12.10 -11.33 7.98
N ILE A 127 13.04 -12.04 7.36
CA ILE A 127 12.76 -12.85 6.16
C ILE A 127 11.76 -13.95 6.49
N VAL A 128 11.98 -14.69 7.58
CA VAL A 128 11.05 -15.74 8.03
C VAL A 128 9.67 -15.16 8.31
N TYR A 129 9.60 -14.00 8.98
CA TYR A 129 8.33 -13.33 9.25
C TYR A 129 7.62 -12.90 7.97
N ALA A 130 8.33 -12.32 7.00
CA ALA A 130 7.77 -11.91 5.72
C ALA A 130 7.21 -13.11 4.94
N VAL A 131 7.92 -14.24 4.92
CA VAL A 131 7.45 -15.48 4.29
C VAL A 131 6.18 -15.99 4.99
N LEU A 132 6.15 -15.99 6.32
CA LEU A 132 4.96 -16.40 7.08
C LEU A 132 3.78 -15.46 6.87
N ALA A 133 4.00 -14.15 6.79
CA ALA A 133 2.95 -13.17 6.50
C ALA A 133 2.37 -13.38 5.09
N CYS A 134 3.22 -13.62 4.08
CA CYS A 134 2.77 -13.96 2.73
C CYS A 134 1.99 -15.28 2.69
N ALA A 135 2.48 -16.32 3.35
CA ALA A 135 1.78 -17.61 3.43
C ALA A 135 0.42 -17.46 4.13
N GLY A 136 0.38 -16.74 5.25
CA GLY A 136 -0.84 -16.43 5.97
C GLY A 136 -1.84 -15.68 5.11
N TYR A 137 -1.38 -14.68 4.35
CA TYR A 137 -2.21 -13.95 3.40
C TYR A 137 -2.80 -14.88 2.31
N ILE A 138 -1.99 -15.74 1.69
CA ILE A 138 -2.45 -16.68 0.65
C ILE A 138 -3.56 -17.58 1.21
N VAL A 139 -3.37 -18.15 2.40
CA VAL A 139 -4.39 -18.98 3.06
C VAL A 139 -5.68 -18.19 3.27
N LEU A 140 -5.56 -16.94 3.69
CA LEU A 140 -6.71 -16.08 3.99
C LEU A 140 -7.52 -15.75 2.72
N VAL A 141 -6.84 -15.48 1.60
CA VAL A 141 -7.48 -15.30 0.28
C VAL A 141 -8.17 -16.57 -0.21
N CYS A 142 -7.53 -17.74 -0.02
CA CYS A 142 -8.14 -19.01 -0.41
C CYS A 142 -9.39 -19.35 0.40
N LEU A 143 -9.51 -18.82 1.63
CA LEU A 143 -10.65 -19.08 2.51
C LEU A 143 -11.79 -18.08 2.32
N ALA A 144 -11.51 -16.84 1.95
CA ALA A 144 -12.52 -15.82 1.78
C ALA A 144 -12.14 -14.86 0.64
N TYR A 145 -13.08 -14.64 -0.28
CA TYR A 145 -12.93 -13.68 -1.37
C TYR A 145 -13.57 -12.35 -0.96
N SER A 146 -12.78 -11.29 -0.80
CA SER A 146 -13.28 -9.95 -0.48
C SER A 146 -12.34 -8.85 -0.99
N CYS A 147 -12.91 -7.66 -1.20
CA CYS A 147 -12.14 -6.46 -1.57
C CYS A 147 -11.10 -6.10 -0.51
N ALA A 148 -11.37 -6.38 0.77
CA ALA A 148 -10.40 -6.18 1.85
C ALA A 148 -9.10 -6.98 1.62
N PHE A 149 -9.19 -8.20 1.10
CA PHE A 149 -8.01 -9.02 0.83
C PHE A 149 -7.26 -8.56 -0.40
N LEU A 150 -7.95 -8.10 -1.45
CA LEU A 150 -7.29 -7.48 -2.60
C LEU A 150 -6.48 -6.24 -2.20
N ILE A 151 -7.07 -5.36 -1.38
CA ILE A 151 -6.36 -4.18 -0.83
C ILE A 151 -5.16 -4.64 0.00
N THR A 152 -5.35 -5.63 0.87
CA THR A 152 -4.28 -6.20 1.69
C THR A 152 -3.14 -6.76 0.84
N ALA A 153 -3.44 -7.42 -0.30
CA ALA A 153 -2.46 -7.93 -1.26
C ALA A 153 -1.55 -6.82 -1.79
N ILE A 154 -2.17 -5.75 -2.27
CA ILE A 154 -1.48 -4.63 -2.92
C ILE A 154 -0.52 -3.97 -1.93
N PHE A 155 -0.95 -3.87 -0.66
CA PHE A 155 -0.15 -3.28 0.40
C PHE A 155 0.79 -4.27 1.12
N LEU A 156 0.78 -5.57 0.77
CA LEU A 156 1.67 -6.56 1.38
C LEU A 156 3.15 -6.32 1.01
N LEU A 157 3.44 -5.93 -0.23
CA LEU A 157 4.79 -5.57 -0.67
C LEU A 157 5.27 -4.22 -0.09
N PRO A 158 4.45 -3.14 -0.11
CA PRO A 158 4.69 -1.92 0.67
C PRO A 158 4.97 -2.18 2.15
N PHE A 159 4.20 -3.07 2.77
CA PHE A 159 4.39 -3.51 4.15
C PHE A 159 5.79 -4.10 4.37
N ILE A 160 6.30 -4.95 3.48
CA ILE A 160 7.69 -5.45 3.50
C ILE A 160 8.70 -4.29 3.43
N GLY A 161 8.46 -3.26 2.62
CA GLY A 161 9.30 -2.07 2.54
C GLY A 161 9.45 -1.36 3.89
N PHE A 162 8.35 -1.19 4.63
CA PHE A 162 8.39 -0.61 5.98
C PHE A 162 9.08 -1.54 7.00
N PHE A 163 9.06 -2.87 6.86
CA PHE A 163 9.87 -3.76 7.71
C PHE A 163 11.36 -3.58 7.54
N VAL A 164 11.80 -3.43 6.30
CA VAL A 164 13.22 -3.21 6.00
C VAL A 164 13.70 -1.93 6.70
N SER A 165 12.83 -0.91 6.84
CA SER A 165 13.16 0.30 7.58
C SER A 165 13.40 0.07 9.08
N ILE A 166 12.72 -0.90 9.71
CA ILE A 166 12.92 -1.28 11.13
C ILE A 166 14.18 -2.11 11.31
N ALA A 167 14.51 -2.97 10.34
CA ALA A 167 15.68 -3.83 10.40
C ALA A 167 17.00 -3.04 10.25
N ARG A 168 16.98 -1.86 9.63
CA ARG A 168 18.14 -0.97 9.53
C ARG A 168 18.51 -0.39 10.90
N ARG A 169 19.79 -0.48 11.25
CA ARG A 169 20.32 0.14 12.46
C ARG A 169 20.37 1.66 12.29
N ALA A 170 19.36 2.37 12.80
CA ALA A 170 19.44 3.82 12.98
C ALA A 170 20.05 4.13 14.36
N GLU A 171 21.10 4.93 14.44
CA GLU A 171 21.68 5.37 15.71
C GLU A 171 20.82 6.44 16.40
N PHE A 172 20.14 7.27 15.60
CA PHE A 172 19.34 8.42 16.04
C PHE A 172 17.92 8.38 15.47
N PRO A 173 16.92 8.97 16.16
CA PRO A 173 15.54 9.01 15.68
C PRO A 173 15.38 9.74 14.34
N ALA A 174 16.19 10.78 14.07
CA ALA A 174 16.17 11.50 12.80
C ALA A 174 16.55 10.61 11.60
N ARG A 175 17.52 9.71 11.78
CA ARG A 175 17.95 8.77 10.73
C ARG A 175 16.89 7.69 10.48
N GLN A 176 16.08 7.38 11.49
CA GLN A 176 14.93 6.49 11.31
C GLN A 176 13.86 7.14 10.41
N LEU A 177 13.60 8.45 10.57
CA LEU A 177 12.64 9.17 9.72
C LEU A 177 13.05 9.14 8.25
N GLU A 178 14.33 9.30 7.96
CA GLU A 178 14.88 9.19 6.60
C GLU A 178 14.65 7.78 6.01
N HIS A 179 14.94 6.72 6.79
CA HIS A 179 14.70 5.34 6.34
C HIS A 179 13.22 5.05 6.07
N VAL A 180 12.34 5.60 6.90
CA VAL A 180 10.89 5.47 6.74
C VAL A 180 10.39 6.26 5.53
N ALA A 181 10.93 7.46 5.29
CA ALA A 181 10.63 8.22 4.08
C ALA A 181 11.06 7.45 2.83
N GLY A 182 12.26 6.88 2.80
CA GLY A 182 12.72 6.02 1.71
C GLY A 182 11.83 4.78 1.50
N ALA A 183 11.41 4.13 2.60
CA ALA A 183 10.48 2.99 2.53
C ALA A 183 9.10 3.40 1.97
N SER A 184 8.63 4.60 2.30
CA SER A 184 7.37 5.13 1.75
C SER A 184 7.47 5.42 0.24
N CYS A 185 8.60 5.93 -0.26
CA CYS A 185 8.82 6.13 -1.70
C CYS A 185 8.82 4.79 -2.45
N PHE A 186 9.50 3.78 -1.91
CA PHE A 186 9.45 2.42 -2.44
C PHE A 186 8.02 1.88 -2.47
N SER A 187 7.26 2.11 -1.40
CA SER A 187 5.88 1.65 -1.27
C SER A 187 4.97 2.20 -2.36
N VAL A 188 5.00 3.52 -2.63
CA VAL A 188 4.19 4.11 -3.72
C VAL A 188 4.58 3.55 -5.08
N ALA A 189 5.89 3.45 -5.35
CA ALA A 189 6.37 2.94 -6.62
C ALA A 189 5.84 1.53 -6.88
N VAL A 190 5.88 0.65 -5.87
CA VAL A 190 5.33 -0.70 -5.96
C VAL A 190 3.83 -0.70 -6.20
N VAL A 191 3.06 0.11 -5.47
CA VAL A 191 1.60 0.22 -5.65
C VAL A 191 1.26 0.68 -7.08
N VAL A 192 1.93 1.72 -7.56
CA VAL A 192 1.75 2.25 -8.92
C VAL A 192 2.06 1.18 -9.97
N ILE A 193 3.20 0.50 -9.85
CA ILE A 193 3.60 -0.54 -10.80
C ILE A 193 2.62 -1.72 -10.78
N LEU A 194 2.23 -2.21 -9.60
CA LEU A 194 1.29 -3.33 -9.48
C LEU A 194 -0.06 -3.00 -10.12
N ILE A 195 -0.59 -1.80 -9.86
CA ILE A 195 -1.89 -1.39 -10.43
C ILE A 195 -1.78 -1.23 -11.94
N LEU A 196 -0.70 -0.64 -12.44
CA LEU A 196 -0.46 -0.52 -13.87
C LEU A 196 -0.36 -1.90 -14.53
N LEU A 197 0.31 -2.86 -13.89
CA LEU A 197 0.38 -4.24 -14.36
C LEU A 197 -0.99 -4.91 -14.38
N ILE A 198 -1.80 -4.75 -13.32
CA ILE A 198 -3.15 -5.34 -13.26
C ILE A 198 -4.04 -4.78 -14.37
N ILE A 199 -4.08 -3.45 -14.53
CA ILE A 199 -4.89 -2.79 -15.57
C ILE A 199 -4.44 -3.22 -16.98
N SER A 200 -3.13 -3.19 -17.25
CA SER A 200 -2.58 -3.55 -18.57
C SER A 200 -2.80 -5.02 -18.94
N GLN A 201 -2.69 -5.94 -17.97
CA GLN A 201 -2.99 -7.35 -18.20
C GLN A 201 -4.50 -7.59 -18.40
N GLY A 202 -5.34 -6.87 -17.66
CA GLY A 202 -6.80 -6.93 -17.82
C GLY A 202 -7.23 -6.50 -19.22
N GLU A 203 -6.73 -5.36 -19.72
CA GLU A 203 -7.04 -4.87 -21.08
C GLU A 203 -6.53 -5.81 -22.18
N ALA A 204 -5.36 -6.43 -21.99
CA ALA A 204 -4.84 -7.42 -22.93
C ALA A 204 -5.70 -8.69 -22.98
N SER A 205 -6.30 -9.09 -21.84
CA SER A 205 -7.19 -10.24 -21.77
C SER A 205 -8.58 -9.97 -22.36
N ASP A 206 -9.10 -8.75 -22.23
CA ASP A 206 -10.37 -8.34 -22.84
C ASP A 206 -10.27 -8.27 -24.37
N GLY A 207 -9.09 -7.97 -24.92
CA GLY A 207 -8.80 -8.08 -26.36
C GLY A 207 -8.82 -9.51 -26.92
N MET A 208 -8.85 -10.53 -26.06
CA MET A 208 -8.87 -11.96 -26.39
C MET A 208 -10.23 -12.63 -26.04
N SER A 209 -11.19 -11.86 -25.53
CA SER A 209 -12.45 -12.34 -24.92
C SER A 209 -13.51 -12.85 -25.91
N ASP A 210 -13.27 -12.83 -27.22
CA ASP A 210 -14.17 -13.46 -28.22
C ASP A 210 -14.08 -15.01 -28.22
N ILE A 211 -13.22 -15.63 -27.40
CA ILE A 211 -12.98 -17.09 -27.44
C ILE A 211 -13.17 -17.79 -26.08
N LEU A 212 -13.24 -17.09 -24.94
CA LEU A 212 -13.55 -17.71 -23.64
C LEU A 212 -14.39 -16.79 -22.73
N PRO A 213 -15.40 -17.33 -22.02
CA PRO A 213 -16.28 -16.53 -21.16
C PRO A 213 -15.51 -16.00 -19.94
N THR A 214 -15.23 -14.70 -19.93
CA THR A 214 -14.60 -13.92 -18.86
C THR A 214 -15.59 -13.51 -17.76
N ASP A 215 -16.57 -14.38 -17.46
CA ASP A 215 -17.55 -14.15 -16.37
C ASP A 215 -16.94 -14.25 -14.96
N LEU A 216 -15.63 -14.54 -14.83
CA LEU A 216 -14.98 -14.68 -13.53
C LEU A 216 -14.74 -13.37 -12.76
N TYR A 217 -14.86 -12.20 -13.40
CA TYR A 217 -14.62 -10.89 -12.76
C TYR A 217 -15.71 -9.83 -13.01
N GLY A 218 -16.91 -10.26 -13.44
CA GLY A 218 -18.04 -9.33 -13.59
C GLY A 218 -17.98 -8.55 -14.90
N GLY A 219 -17.93 -9.26 -16.03
CA GLY A 219 -18.06 -8.75 -17.40
C GLY A 219 -19.46 -8.18 -17.73
N GLY A 220 -20.10 -7.48 -16.79
CA GLY A 220 -21.24 -6.63 -17.06
C GLY A 220 -20.79 -5.19 -16.88
N LYS A 221 -20.60 -4.46 -17.99
CA LYS A 221 -20.35 -3.00 -18.00
C LYS A 221 -21.50 -2.24 -17.32
N ARG A 222 -21.60 -2.28 -15.99
CA ARG A 222 -22.38 -1.32 -15.23
C ARG A 222 -21.53 -0.07 -15.13
N LYS A 223 -21.98 0.99 -15.83
CA LYS A 223 -21.47 2.35 -15.63
C LYS A 223 -21.49 2.62 -14.13
N TYR A 224 -20.32 2.81 -13.54
CA TYR A 224 -20.17 3.26 -12.17
C TYR A 224 -20.99 4.55 -11.97
N ASN A 225 -22.02 4.47 -11.14
CA ASN A 225 -22.79 5.62 -10.70
C ASN A 225 -22.51 5.83 -9.19
N PRO A 226 -21.76 6.89 -8.82
CA PRO A 226 -21.44 7.16 -7.41
C PRO A 226 -22.66 7.54 -6.55
N TYR A 227 -23.87 7.58 -7.12
CA TYR A 227 -25.14 7.87 -6.45
C TYR A 227 -26.12 6.69 -6.41
N ASP A 228 -25.74 5.49 -6.85
CA ASP A 228 -26.54 4.30 -6.59
C ASP A 228 -26.35 3.89 -5.12
N PHE A 229 -27.20 4.46 -4.26
CA PHE A 229 -27.44 3.92 -2.94
C PHE A 229 -28.51 2.83 -3.10
N ASP A 230 -28.06 1.58 -3.30
CA ASP A 230 -28.96 0.43 -3.30
C ASP A 230 -29.73 0.39 -1.96
N LEU A 231 -31.05 0.47 -2.07
CA LEU A 231 -32.07 0.30 -1.02
C LEU A 231 -32.41 -1.19 -0.86
#